data_AF-A0A8J2LHK3-F1
#
_entry.id   AF-A0A8J2LHK3-F1
#
_cell.length_a   1.000
_cell.length_b   1.000
_cell.length_c   1.000
_cell.angle_alpha   90.00
_cell.angle_beta   90.00
_cell.angle_gamma   90.00
#
_symmetry.space_group_name_H-M   'P 1'
#
loop_
_entity.id
_entity.type
_entity.pdbx_description
1 polymer ?
#
loop_
_entity_poly.entity_id
_entity_poly.type
_entity_poly.pdbx_seq_one_letter_code
_entity_poly.pdbx_strand_id
1 'polypeptide(L)'
;HIKRLKKDVLIEVKCKEHCLSPLLKDKVMRREVSCVRGLVEHLNINLELFSTESLLSVNPSQVLETRKQKVYPEGYEGIDESTWLYVSRKSETTLEEYAMYQSDVLKKAETLTEYDEPRDIIFGTNFDLSDEKIWEVQLKELEKLPEFCRIDSNENLLSFANTQLIGMNTVQTYLKVPGSRTPGHQENNNFCSVNINIGPGITEWFTVPFEFWKKIAKLCAK
;
A
#
# COMPACT_ATOMS: atom_id res chain seq x y z
N HIS A 1 -7.05 -17.17 -17.21
CA HIS A 1 -5.60 -17.43 -17.05
C HIS A 1 -4.91 -16.26 -16.38
N ILE A 2 -4.82 -16.27 -15.05
CA ILE A 2 -3.92 -15.38 -14.30
C ILE A 2 -2.50 -15.87 -14.60
N LYS A 3 -1.74 -15.13 -15.41
CA LYS A 3 -0.33 -15.46 -15.65
C LYS A 3 0.46 -14.94 -14.46
N ARG A 4 1.01 -15.86 -13.66
CA ARG A 4 1.96 -15.58 -12.57
C ARG A 4 3.07 -14.67 -13.12
N LEU A 5 3.49 -13.68 -12.31
CA LEU A 5 4.42 -12.58 -12.65
C LEU A 5 5.39 -12.95 -13.78
N LYS A 6 5.35 -12.21 -14.91
CA LYS A 6 6.43 -12.26 -15.88
C LYS A 6 7.73 -11.88 -15.16
N LYS A 7 8.85 -12.56 -15.47
CA LYS A 7 10.19 -12.23 -14.93
C LYS A 7 10.56 -10.75 -15.09
N ASP A 8 9.88 -10.05 -16.01
CA ASP A 8 10.13 -8.66 -16.37
C ASP A 8 9.57 -7.62 -15.39
N VAL A 9 8.94 -7.98 -14.26
CA VAL A 9 8.46 -7.01 -13.25
C VAL A 9 9.44 -6.81 -12.10
N LEU A 10 10.19 -7.85 -11.73
CA LEU A 10 11.15 -7.80 -10.63
C LEU A 10 12.43 -7.07 -11.06
N ILE A 11 12.95 -6.21 -10.19
CA ILE A 11 14.26 -5.58 -10.30
C ILE A 11 14.97 -5.79 -8.97
N GLU A 12 16.10 -6.49 -8.99
CA GLU A 12 16.94 -6.68 -7.81
C GLU A 12 18.06 -5.65 -7.83
N VAL A 13 18.07 -4.75 -6.85
CA VAL A 13 19.20 -3.86 -6.58
C VAL A 13 20.24 -4.61 -5.74
N LYS A 14 21.50 -4.19 -5.83
CA LYS A 14 22.64 -4.93 -5.23
C LYS A 14 23.44 -4.11 -4.22
N CYS A 15 23.28 -2.80 -4.24
CA CYS A 15 23.99 -1.86 -3.41
C CYS A 15 23.31 -0.49 -3.46
N LYS A 16 23.75 0.43 -2.61
CA LYS A 16 23.25 1.80 -2.53
C LYS A 16 23.41 2.55 -3.85
N GLU A 17 24.52 2.36 -4.55
CA GLU A 17 24.80 3.03 -5.83
C GLU A 17 23.83 2.58 -6.92
N HIS A 18 23.45 1.30 -6.93
CA HIS A 18 22.39 0.82 -7.81
C HIS A 18 21.04 1.48 -7.51
N CYS A 19 20.68 1.62 -6.23
CA CYS A 19 19.43 2.27 -5.80
C CYS A 19 19.33 3.73 -6.26
N LEU A 20 20.45 4.43 -6.30
CA LEU A 20 20.51 5.85 -6.67
C LEU A 20 20.88 6.07 -8.15
N SER A 21 21.00 4.99 -8.94
CA SER A 21 21.46 5.08 -10.32
C SER A 21 20.35 5.57 -11.27
N PRO A 22 20.69 6.40 -12.29
CA PRO A 22 19.77 6.71 -13.39
C PRO A 22 19.27 5.46 -14.13
N LEU A 23 20.09 4.41 -14.17
CA LEU A 23 19.72 3.13 -14.78
C LEU A 23 18.53 2.46 -14.07
N LEU A 24 18.43 2.57 -12.75
CA LEU A 24 17.27 2.05 -12.02
C LEU A 24 16.02 2.84 -12.38
N LYS A 25 16.09 4.18 -12.37
CA LYS A 25 15.01 5.06 -12.79
C LYS A 25 14.48 4.68 -14.18
N ASP A 26 15.38 4.58 -15.17
CA ASP A 26 15.01 4.22 -16.53
C ASP A 26 14.32 2.86 -16.63
N LYS A 27 14.76 1.86 -15.85
CA LYS A 27 14.14 0.54 -15.82
C LYS A 27 12.74 0.57 -15.19
N VAL A 28 12.58 1.32 -14.10
CA VAL A 28 11.29 1.45 -13.40
C VAL A 28 10.28 2.17 -14.28
N MET A 29 10.66 3.32 -14.85
CA MET A 29 9.77 4.20 -15.62
C MET A 29 9.33 3.62 -16.98
N ARG A 30 10.05 2.61 -17.51
CA ARG A 30 9.69 1.93 -18.77
C ARG A 30 8.68 0.79 -18.60
N ARG A 31 8.30 0.45 -17.37
CA ARG A 31 7.41 -0.66 -17.05
C ARG A 31 6.13 -0.13 -16.43
N GLU A 32 5.02 -0.81 -16.71
CA GLU A 32 3.72 -0.47 -16.11
C GLU A 32 3.71 -0.71 -14.59
N VAL A 33 4.46 -1.73 -14.15
CA VAL A 33 4.70 -2.03 -12.75
C VAL A 33 6.13 -2.54 -12.59
N SER A 34 6.78 -2.12 -11.52
CA SER A 34 8.10 -2.61 -11.12
C SER A 34 8.10 -2.97 -9.64
N CYS A 35 8.61 -4.16 -9.31
CA CYS A 35 8.89 -4.55 -7.93
C CYS A 35 10.39 -4.45 -7.70
N VAL A 36 10.83 -3.47 -6.90
CA VAL A 36 12.25 -3.26 -6.60
C VAL A 36 12.61 -3.92 -5.28
N ARG A 37 13.28 -5.07 -5.35
CA ARG A 37 13.73 -5.83 -4.18
C ARG A 37 15.10 -5.34 -3.72
N GLY A 38 15.27 -5.17 -2.41
CA GLY A 38 16.51 -4.72 -1.77
C GLY A 38 16.66 -3.21 -1.62
N LEU A 39 15.68 -2.41 -2.10
CA LEU A 39 15.76 -0.94 -2.06
C LEU A 39 15.92 -0.41 -0.63
N VAL A 40 15.01 -0.82 0.26
CA VAL A 40 14.98 -0.40 1.67
C VAL A 40 16.27 -0.80 2.38
N GLU A 41 16.70 -2.04 2.21
CA GLU A 41 17.91 -2.60 2.83
C GLU A 41 19.16 -1.82 2.42
N HIS A 42 19.38 -1.65 1.11
CA HIS A 42 20.57 -0.98 0.60
C HIS A 42 20.58 0.53 0.83
N LEU A 43 19.41 1.16 1.05
CA LEU A 43 19.30 2.56 1.43
C LEU A 43 19.31 2.77 2.96
N ASN A 44 19.31 1.68 3.74
CA ASN A 44 19.19 1.70 5.19
C ASN A 44 18.01 2.57 5.65
N ILE A 45 16.83 2.31 5.04
CA ILE A 45 15.56 2.92 5.42
C ILE A 45 15.03 2.17 6.64
N ASN A 46 14.87 2.88 7.74
CA ASN A 46 14.35 2.37 9.00
C ASN A 46 12.82 2.25 8.94
N LEU A 47 12.35 1.09 8.52
CA LEU A 47 10.91 0.79 8.45
C LEU A 47 10.23 0.79 9.82
N GLU A 48 10.97 0.61 10.92
CA GLU A 48 10.40 0.60 12.27
C GLU A 48 9.73 1.94 12.63
N LEU A 49 10.17 3.05 12.03
CA LEU A 49 9.54 4.37 12.22
C LEU A 49 8.08 4.42 11.77
N PHE A 50 7.66 3.46 10.93
CA PHE A 50 6.32 3.32 10.38
C PHE A 50 5.57 2.12 10.97
N SER A 51 6.14 1.43 11.96
CA SER A 51 5.43 0.37 12.68
C SER A 51 4.23 0.96 13.43
N THR A 52 3.21 0.14 13.68
CA THR A 52 2.04 0.56 14.44
C THR A 52 2.45 1.12 15.82
N GLU A 53 3.44 0.52 16.46
CA GLU A 53 3.98 0.98 17.76
C GLU A 53 4.62 2.37 17.66
N SER A 54 5.47 2.60 16.66
CA SER A 54 6.08 3.90 16.43
C SER A 54 5.05 4.98 16.12
N LEU A 55 4.07 4.70 15.26
CA LEU A 55 3.00 5.65 14.94
C LEU A 55 2.16 6.02 16.19
N LEU A 56 1.87 5.03 17.04
CA LEU A 56 1.16 5.26 18.31
C LEU A 56 1.92 6.17 19.26
N SER A 57 3.25 6.04 19.32
CA SER A 57 4.09 6.87 20.19
C SER A 57 4.06 8.36 19.82
N VAL A 58 3.68 8.67 18.57
CA VAL A 58 3.68 10.03 18.02
C VAL A 58 2.30 10.67 18.14
N ASN A 59 1.25 10.01 17.61
CA ASN A 59 -0.11 10.59 17.59
C ASN A 59 -1.21 9.51 17.70
N PRO A 60 -1.47 8.97 18.91
CA PRO A 60 -2.39 7.84 19.09
C PRO A 60 -3.87 8.20 18.84
N SER A 61 -4.25 9.47 19.03
CA SER A 61 -5.63 9.94 18.87
C SER A 61 -5.96 10.37 17.44
N GLN A 62 -5.00 10.30 16.51
CA GLN A 62 -5.24 10.69 15.12
C GLN A 62 -6.34 9.83 14.49
N VAL A 63 -7.24 10.49 13.76
CA VAL A 63 -8.34 9.82 13.06
C VAL A 63 -7.77 8.93 11.95
N LEU A 64 -8.28 7.70 11.90
CA LEU A 64 -7.98 6.69 10.89
C LEU A 64 -9.27 6.34 10.16
N GLU A 65 -9.26 6.49 8.82
CA GLU A 65 -10.33 5.94 7.99
C GLU A 65 -10.24 4.41 8.03
N THR A 66 -11.38 3.76 8.22
CA THR A 66 -11.48 2.31 8.19
C THR A 66 -12.46 1.81 7.14
N ARG A 67 -12.20 0.59 6.69
CA ARG A 67 -13.01 -0.14 5.73
C ARG A 67 -13.41 -1.47 6.32
N LYS A 68 -14.69 -1.66 6.61
CA LYS A 68 -15.24 -2.97 6.99
C LYS A 68 -15.39 -3.84 5.75
N GLN A 69 -14.72 -4.98 5.75
CA GLN A 69 -14.59 -5.89 4.61
C GLN A 69 -14.91 -7.32 5.05
N LYS A 70 -15.26 -8.18 4.09
CA LYS A 70 -15.45 -9.61 4.32
C LYS A 70 -14.33 -10.39 3.63
N VAL A 71 -13.77 -11.35 4.37
CA VAL A 71 -12.76 -12.30 3.89
C VAL A 71 -13.40 -13.68 3.84
N TYR A 72 -13.15 -14.39 2.74
CA TYR A 72 -13.65 -15.74 2.52
C TYR A 72 -12.49 -16.75 2.57
N PRO A 73 -12.71 -17.95 3.11
CA PRO A 73 -11.76 -19.05 3.03
C PRO A 73 -11.40 -19.38 1.57
N GLU A 74 -10.22 -19.97 1.37
CA GLU A 74 -9.87 -20.53 0.06
C GLU A 74 -10.83 -21.67 -0.30
N GLY A 75 -11.33 -21.67 -1.54
CA GLY A 75 -12.29 -22.69 -1.99
C GLY A 75 -13.72 -22.53 -1.45
N TYR A 76 -14.05 -21.43 -0.78
CA TYR A 76 -15.41 -21.20 -0.30
C TYR A 76 -16.43 -21.13 -1.44
N GLU A 77 -17.35 -22.10 -1.51
CA GLU A 77 -18.35 -22.24 -2.60
C GLU A 77 -19.50 -21.22 -2.53
N GLY A 78 -19.66 -20.51 -1.41
CA GLY A 78 -20.75 -19.55 -1.19
C GLY A 78 -20.52 -18.14 -1.75
N ILE A 79 -19.46 -17.94 -2.56
CA ILE A 79 -19.20 -16.65 -3.21
C ILE A 79 -20.04 -16.54 -4.48
N ASP A 80 -20.81 -15.45 -4.60
CA ASP A 80 -21.49 -15.13 -5.85
C ASP A 80 -20.48 -14.71 -6.92
N GLU A 81 -20.08 -15.65 -7.77
CA GLU A 81 -19.15 -15.41 -8.88
C GLU A 81 -19.78 -14.63 -10.05
N SER A 82 -21.10 -14.36 -10.01
CA SER A 82 -21.78 -13.59 -11.05
C SER A 82 -21.53 -12.08 -10.95
N THR A 83 -21.01 -11.61 -9.81
CA THR A 83 -20.79 -10.19 -9.55
C THR A 83 -19.31 -9.86 -9.28
N TRP A 84 -18.93 -8.65 -9.68
CA TRP A 84 -17.63 -8.04 -9.34
C TRP A 84 -17.74 -7.12 -8.11
N LEU A 85 -18.92 -7.02 -7.49
CA LEU A 85 -19.15 -6.15 -6.35
C LEU A 85 -18.32 -6.58 -5.14
N TYR A 86 -17.40 -5.72 -4.74
CA TYR A 86 -16.66 -5.87 -3.50
C TYR A 86 -17.16 -4.88 -2.44
N VAL A 87 -17.82 -5.38 -1.41
CA VAL A 87 -18.38 -4.53 -0.34
C VAL A 87 -17.26 -4.09 0.61
N SER A 88 -17.06 -2.78 0.69
CA SER A 88 -16.08 -2.15 1.57
C SER A 88 -16.64 -0.88 2.21
N ARG A 89 -17.23 -1.02 3.40
CA ARG A 89 -17.99 0.07 4.06
C ARG A 89 -17.05 1.00 4.82
N LYS A 90 -17.13 2.31 4.53
CA LYS A 90 -16.36 3.34 5.24
C LYS A 90 -16.84 3.51 6.68
N SER A 91 -15.90 3.67 7.60
CA SER A 91 -16.08 4.15 8.97
C SER A 91 -14.81 4.90 9.38
N GLU A 92 -14.76 5.40 10.61
CA GLU A 92 -13.61 6.05 11.22
C GLU A 92 -13.39 5.51 12.64
N THR A 93 -12.16 5.61 13.14
CA THR A 93 -11.71 5.21 14.49
C THR A 93 -10.43 6.00 14.81
N THR A 94 -9.84 5.84 16.00
CA THR A 94 -8.49 6.38 16.27
C THR A 94 -7.40 5.37 15.94
N LEU A 95 -6.17 5.85 15.74
CA LEU A 95 -5.01 4.96 15.59
C LEU A 95 -4.87 3.99 16.78
N GLU A 96 -5.08 4.46 18.00
CA GLU A 96 -5.05 3.67 19.24
C GLU A 96 -6.07 2.52 19.22
N GLU A 97 -7.34 2.80 18.95
CA GLU A 97 -8.40 1.80 18.88
C GLU A 97 -8.11 0.76 17.78
N TYR A 98 -7.63 1.21 16.62
CA TYR A 98 -7.27 0.29 15.54
C TYR A 98 -6.06 -0.57 15.87
N ALA A 99 -5.05 -0.03 16.55
CA ALA A 99 -3.87 -0.78 16.94
C ALA A 99 -4.21 -1.90 17.93
N MET A 100 -5.12 -1.65 18.87
CA MET A 100 -5.67 -2.69 19.76
C MET A 100 -6.35 -3.80 18.94
N TYR A 101 -7.24 -3.43 18.01
CA TYR A 101 -7.88 -4.37 17.09
C TYR A 101 -6.87 -5.18 16.29
N GLN A 102 -5.87 -4.53 15.69
CA GLN A 102 -4.84 -5.17 14.88
C GLN A 102 -4.05 -6.18 15.70
N SER A 103 -3.61 -5.80 16.92
CA SER A 103 -2.90 -6.70 17.83
C SER A 103 -3.72 -7.96 18.16
N ASP A 104 -5.01 -7.79 18.48
CA ASP A 104 -5.89 -8.90 18.82
C ASP A 104 -6.13 -9.84 17.64
N VAL A 105 -6.28 -9.30 16.42
CA VAL A 105 -6.44 -10.12 15.21
C VAL A 105 -5.17 -10.90 14.90
N LEU A 106 -4.00 -10.27 15.01
CA LEU A 106 -2.72 -10.93 14.73
C LEU A 106 -2.42 -12.04 15.73
N LYS A 107 -2.62 -11.81 17.03
CA LYS A 107 -2.49 -12.85 18.07
C LYS A 107 -3.38 -14.07 17.81
N LYS A 108 -4.60 -13.84 17.31
CA LYS A 108 -5.52 -14.93 16.93
C LYS A 108 -5.07 -15.65 15.66
N ALA A 109 -4.49 -14.94 14.70
CA ALA A 109 -4.00 -15.53 13.46
C ALA A 109 -2.77 -16.43 13.67
N GLU A 110 -1.96 -16.18 14.71
CA GLU A 110 -0.83 -17.04 15.07
C GLU A 110 -1.26 -18.43 15.58
N THR A 111 -2.48 -18.55 16.11
CA THR A 111 -2.99 -19.81 16.68
C THR A 111 -3.96 -20.55 15.76
N LEU A 112 -4.47 -19.90 14.72
CA LEU A 112 -5.43 -20.46 13.78
C LEU A 112 -4.74 -20.81 12.46
N THR A 113 -4.71 -22.10 12.12
CA THR A 113 -4.10 -22.58 10.87
C THR A 113 -5.03 -22.41 9.67
N GLU A 114 -6.35 -22.54 9.88
CA GLU A 114 -7.40 -22.41 8.87
C GLU A 114 -8.67 -21.80 9.49
N TYR A 115 -9.52 -21.19 8.66
CA TYR A 115 -10.85 -20.73 9.07
C TYR A 115 -11.86 -21.22 8.05
N ASP A 116 -12.93 -21.86 8.53
CA ASP A 116 -13.93 -22.51 7.67
C ASP A 116 -15.07 -21.56 7.24
N GLU A 117 -15.20 -20.42 7.93
CA GLU A 117 -16.32 -19.50 7.75
C GLU A 117 -15.88 -18.09 7.34
N PRO A 118 -16.66 -17.37 6.51
CA PRO A 118 -16.36 -15.99 6.16
C PRO A 118 -16.31 -15.09 7.39
N ARG A 119 -15.34 -14.18 7.42
CA ARG A 119 -15.11 -13.30 8.56
C ARG A 119 -15.11 -11.84 8.15
N ASP A 120 -15.68 -11.01 9.02
CA ASP A 120 -15.57 -9.57 8.90
C ASP A 120 -14.21 -9.10 9.44
N ILE A 121 -13.55 -8.21 8.70
CA ILE A 121 -12.32 -7.54 9.12
C ILE A 121 -12.48 -6.02 8.97
N ILE A 122 -11.57 -5.30 9.61
CA ILE A 122 -11.44 -3.85 9.50
C ILE A 122 -10.08 -3.58 8.88
N PHE A 123 -10.05 -2.79 7.81
CA PHE A 123 -8.84 -2.34 7.14
C PHE A 123 -8.64 -0.83 7.42
N GLY A 124 -7.55 -0.47 8.09
CA GLY A 124 -7.11 0.91 8.30
C GLY A 124 -6.44 1.46 7.05
N THR A 125 -7.04 2.48 6.44
CA THR A 125 -6.62 3.03 5.15
C THR A 125 -6.44 4.53 5.21
N ASN A 126 -5.65 5.08 4.29
CA ASN A 126 -5.50 6.53 4.10
C ASN A 126 -5.06 7.26 5.38
N PHE A 127 -4.22 6.62 6.22
CA PHE A 127 -3.69 7.27 7.42
C PHE A 127 -2.72 8.37 7.00
N ASP A 128 -3.06 9.62 7.30
CA ASP A 128 -2.39 10.79 6.76
C ASP A 128 -1.13 11.16 7.54
N LEU A 129 0.01 11.24 6.85
CA LEU A 129 1.29 11.68 7.39
C LEU A 129 1.69 13.08 6.89
N SER A 130 0.73 13.89 6.40
CA SER A 130 0.98 15.20 5.78
C SER A 130 1.50 16.29 6.71
N ASP A 131 1.25 16.21 8.02
CA ASP A 131 1.73 17.20 8.99
C ASP A 131 3.21 16.98 9.30
N GLU A 132 4.07 17.79 8.70
CA GLU A 132 5.53 17.73 8.88
C GLU A 132 5.98 17.96 10.31
N LYS A 133 5.20 18.66 11.15
CA LYS A 133 5.57 18.89 12.55
C LYS A 133 5.30 17.66 13.41
N ILE A 134 4.29 16.88 13.05
CA ILE A 134 3.94 15.63 13.75
C ILE A 134 4.84 14.50 13.26
N TRP A 135 5.04 14.39 11.95
CA TRP A 135 5.67 13.25 11.30
C TRP A 135 7.08 13.52 10.78
N GLU A 136 7.78 14.53 11.31
CA GLU A 136 9.11 14.97 10.85
C GLU A 136 10.09 13.81 10.67
N VAL A 137 10.17 12.93 11.69
CA VAL A 137 11.13 11.81 11.71
C VAL A 137 10.82 10.79 10.60
N GLN A 138 9.54 10.47 10.40
CA GLN A 138 9.08 9.57 9.35
C GLN A 138 9.33 10.18 7.96
N LEU A 139 8.94 11.44 7.75
CA LEU A 139 9.07 12.10 6.45
C LEU A 139 10.54 12.28 6.05
N LYS A 140 11.40 12.67 6.99
CA LYS A 140 12.84 12.80 6.78
C LYS A 140 13.50 11.46 6.40
N GLU A 141 13.01 10.35 6.94
CA GLU A 141 13.52 9.04 6.59
C GLU A 141 13.28 8.70 5.10
N LEU A 142 12.16 9.18 4.53
CA LEU A 142 11.83 8.98 3.13
C LEU A 142 12.69 9.80 2.16
N GLU A 143 13.42 10.82 2.64
CA GLU A 143 14.41 11.54 1.82
C GLU A 143 15.58 10.65 1.39
N LYS A 144 15.78 9.50 2.04
CA LYS A 144 16.77 8.49 1.61
C LYS A 144 16.42 7.81 0.30
N LEU A 145 15.15 7.85 -0.13
CA LEU A 145 14.70 7.29 -1.40
C LEU A 145 15.43 7.95 -2.59
N PRO A 146 15.54 7.26 -3.74
CA PRO A 146 16.02 7.90 -4.97
C PRO A 146 15.05 9.00 -5.39
N GLU A 147 15.57 10.06 -6.03
CA GLU A 147 14.82 11.28 -6.34
C GLU A 147 13.49 11.01 -7.08
N PHE A 148 13.50 10.11 -8.07
CA PHE A 148 12.30 9.74 -8.83
C PHE A 148 11.19 9.04 -8.03
N CYS A 149 11.46 8.65 -6.77
CA CYS A 149 10.49 8.08 -5.84
C CYS A 149 10.12 9.03 -4.69
N ARG A 150 10.71 10.23 -4.60
CA ARG A 150 10.46 11.16 -3.50
C ARG A 150 9.17 11.94 -3.71
N ILE A 151 8.56 12.32 -2.58
CA ILE A 151 7.37 13.16 -2.52
C ILE A 151 7.66 14.53 -3.13
N ASP A 152 8.76 15.14 -2.70
CA ASP A 152 9.25 16.41 -3.21
C ASP A 152 10.54 16.20 -4.03
N SER A 153 10.48 16.51 -5.33
CA SER A 153 11.64 16.50 -6.21
C SER A 153 11.41 17.31 -7.48
N ASN A 154 12.50 17.72 -8.14
CA ASN A 154 12.41 18.39 -9.45
C ASN A 154 11.96 17.43 -10.57
N GLU A 155 11.92 16.13 -10.30
CA GLU A 155 11.48 15.10 -11.25
C GLU A 155 10.00 14.74 -11.08
N ASN A 156 9.32 15.28 -10.06
CA ASN A 156 7.93 15.00 -9.75
C ASN A 156 7.03 16.20 -10.11
N LEU A 157 6.12 16.02 -11.06
CA LEU A 157 5.15 17.05 -11.45
C LEU A 157 4.27 17.51 -10.26
N LEU A 158 3.98 16.62 -9.31
CA LEU A 158 3.15 16.94 -8.14
C LEU A 158 3.84 17.88 -7.15
N SER A 159 5.17 18.02 -7.21
CA SER A 159 5.94 18.98 -6.40
C SER A 159 5.68 20.44 -6.82
N PHE A 160 5.20 20.65 -8.04
CA PHE A 160 4.81 21.97 -8.55
C PHE A 160 3.34 22.30 -8.30
N ALA A 161 2.58 21.38 -7.67
CA ALA A 161 1.27 21.72 -7.14
C ALA A 161 1.49 22.66 -5.93
N ASN A 162 1.08 23.92 -6.05
CA ASN A 162 1.19 24.92 -4.97
C ASN A 162 0.24 24.63 -3.78
N THR A 163 -0.13 23.38 -3.56
CA THR A 163 -1.06 22.92 -2.53
C THR A 163 -0.81 21.45 -2.18
N GLN A 164 -1.19 21.06 -0.97
CA GLN A 164 -1.19 19.66 -0.57
C GLN A 164 -2.38 18.93 -1.19
N LEU A 165 -2.08 17.89 -1.94
CA LEU A 165 -2.99 16.90 -2.49
C LEU A 165 -2.84 15.64 -1.65
N ILE A 166 -3.68 15.51 -0.62
CA ILE A 166 -3.57 14.45 0.39
C ILE A 166 -3.52 13.06 -0.26
N GLY A 167 -2.45 12.30 0.02
CA GLY A 167 -2.20 10.97 -0.55
C GLY A 167 -1.62 10.94 -1.96
N MET A 168 -1.37 12.10 -2.57
CA MET A 168 -0.67 12.20 -3.87
C MET A 168 0.71 12.84 -3.72
N ASN A 169 0.78 14.04 -3.13
CA ASN A 169 2.05 14.70 -2.76
C ASN A 169 2.24 14.80 -1.24
N THR A 170 1.53 13.97 -0.49
CA THR A 170 1.75 13.70 0.93
C THR A 170 1.73 12.20 1.16
N VAL A 171 2.34 11.73 2.24
CA VAL A 171 2.39 10.30 2.55
C VAL A 171 1.07 9.81 3.11
N GLN A 172 0.65 8.63 2.65
CA GLN A 172 -0.40 7.83 3.29
C GLN A 172 0.16 6.48 3.74
N THR A 173 -0.26 6.08 4.95
CA THR A 173 0.04 4.77 5.52
C THR A 173 -1.22 3.91 5.57
N TYR A 174 -1.04 2.60 5.45
CA TYR A 174 -2.11 1.61 5.48
C TYR A 174 -1.81 0.59 6.58
N LEU A 175 -2.70 0.48 7.57
CA LEU A 175 -2.57 -0.49 8.65
C LEU A 175 -3.46 -1.70 8.31
N LYS A 176 -2.86 -2.88 8.16
CA LYS A 176 -3.52 -4.06 7.59
C LYS A 176 -3.62 -5.21 8.57
N VAL A 177 -4.62 -6.06 8.36
CA VAL A 177 -4.71 -7.42 8.88
C VAL A 177 -4.80 -8.39 7.69
N PRO A 178 -4.55 -9.70 7.86
CA PRO A 178 -4.67 -10.66 6.75
C PRO A 178 -6.04 -10.57 6.08
N GLY A 179 -6.05 -10.41 4.76
CA GLY A 179 -7.26 -10.26 3.96
C GLY A 179 -7.73 -8.82 3.70
N SER A 180 -7.08 -7.79 4.29
CA SER A 180 -7.33 -6.39 3.93
C SER A 180 -7.07 -6.16 2.43
N ARG A 181 -8.03 -5.58 1.71
CA ARG A 181 -7.94 -5.37 0.26
C ARG A 181 -8.13 -3.90 -0.12
N THR A 182 -7.30 -3.42 -1.03
CA THR A 182 -7.62 -2.26 -1.86
C THR A 182 -8.21 -2.78 -3.18
N PRO A 183 -9.46 -2.47 -3.52
CA PRO A 183 -10.09 -2.98 -4.73
C PRO A 183 -9.46 -2.38 -6.00
N GLY A 184 -9.80 -2.94 -7.17
CA GLY A 184 -9.27 -2.51 -8.46
C GLY A 184 -9.58 -1.04 -8.76
N HIS A 185 -8.54 -0.27 -9.08
CA HIS A 185 -8.63 1.14 -9.44
C HIS A 185 -7.46 1.54 -10.36
N GLN A 186 -7.56 2.73 -10.93
CA GLN A 186 -6.42 3.48 -11.47
C GLN A 186 -6.13 4.61 -10.50
N GLU A 187 -4.87 5.03 -10.41
CA GLU A 187 -4.48 6.18 -9.61
C GLU A 187 -5.17 7.46 -10.09
N ASN A 188 -5.33 8.43 -9.18
CA ASN A 188 -5.92 9.72 -9.50
C ASN A 188 -5.17 10.39 -10.66
N ASN A 189 -5.92 10.78 -11.69
CA ASN A 189 -5.38 11.36 -12.93
C ASN A 189 -4.28 10.51 -13.62
N ASN A 190 -4.20 9.21 -13.31
CA ASN A 190 -3.18 8.27 -13.78
C ASN A 190 -1.72 8.69 -13.44
N PHE A 191 -1.51 9.38 -12.32
CA PHE A 191 -0.16 9.56 -11.79
C PHE A 191 0.45 8.21 -11.39
N CYS A 192 1.78 8.13 -11.38
CA CYS A 192 2.47 6.97 -10.83
C CYS A 192 2.29 6.90 -9.31
N SER A 193 2.33 5.69 -8.77
CA SER A 193 2.27 5.44 -7.32
C SER A 193 3.53 4.69 -6.87
N VAL A 194 3.99 5.01 -5.66
CA VAL A 194 5.10 4.33 -4.98
C VAL A 194 4.56 3.71 -3.70
N ASN A 195 4.80 2.40 -3.52
CA ASN A 195 4.35 1.68 -2.33
C ASN A 195 5.52 0.90 -1.70
N ILE A 196 5.69 1.06 -0.39
CA ILE A 196 6.69 0.32 0.41
C ILE A 196 5.93 -0.50 1.45
N ASN A 197 6.16 -1.81 1.45
CA ASN A 197 5.61 -2.68 2.48
C ASN A 197 6.50 -2.62 3.72
N ILE A 198 5.95 -2.12 4.83
CA ILE A 198 6.64 -2.03 6.12
C ILE A 198 6.87 -3.42 6.75
N GLY A 199 5.95 -4.36 6.53
CA GLY A 199 6.00 -5.70 7.12
C GLY A 199 5.29 -5.80 8.48
N PRO A 200 5.45 -6.94 9.19
CA PRO A 200 6.24 -8.11 8.78
C PRO A 200 5.53 -9.00 7.74
N GLY A 201 4.22 -8.82 7.56
CA GLY A 201 3.44 -9.59 6.58
C GLY A 201 3.75 -9.25 5.13
N ILE A 202 3.27 -10.08 4.20
CA ILE A 202 3.38 -9.83 2.75
C ILE A 202 2.10 -9.22 2.19
N THR A 203 2.22 -8.49 1.08
CA THR A 203 1.07 -8.03 0.29
C THR A 203 1.14 -8.68 -1.09
N GLU A 204 0.01 -9.22 -1.57
CA GLU A 204 -0.14 -9.70 -2.93
C GLU A 204 -0.69 -8.60 -3.84
N TRP A 205 -0.14 -8.49 -5.05
CA TRP A 205 -0.51 -7.46 -6.03
C TRP A 205 -1.04 -8.08 -7.32
N PHE A 206 -2.17 -7.53 -7.78
CA PHE A 206 -2.76 -7.86 -9.08
C PHE A 206 -2.71 -6.61 -9.95
N THR A 207 -2.16 -6.75 -11.16
CA THR A 207 -2.02 -5.63 -12.09
C THR A 207 -2.54 -6.01 -13.47
N VAL A 208 -3.06 -5.01 -14.17
CA VAL A 208 -3.55 -5.14 -15.54
C VAL A 208 -2.94 -3.99 -16.35
N PRO A 209 -2.32 -4.27 -17.51
CA PRO A 209 -1.78 -3.24 -18.39
C PRO A 209 -2.78 -2.15 -18.73
N PHE A 210 -2.31 -0.90 -18.84
CA PHE A 210 -3.18 0.26 -19.01
C PHE A 210 -4.05 0.13 -20.25
N GLU A 211 -3.55 -0.43 -21.35
CA GLU A 211 -4.32 -0.60 -22.59
C GLU A 211 -5.59 -1.45 -22.43
N PHE A 212 -5.70 -2.23 -21.35
CA PHE A 212 -6.89 -3.04 -21.06
C PHE A 212 -7.89 -2.37 -20.12
N TRP A 213 -7.68 -1.13 -19.66
CA TRP A 213 -8.58 -0.45 -18.72
C TRP A 213 -10.04 -0.41 -19.25
N LYS A 214 -10.23 -0.20 -20.56
CA LYS A 214 -11.56 -0.22 -21.20
C LYS A 214 -12.23 -1.60 -21.14
N LYS A 215 -11.45 -2.69 -21.14
CA LYS A 215 -12.00 -4.05 -21.01
C LYS A 215 -12.45 -4.30 -19.57
N ILE A 216 -11.67 -3.85 -18.58
CA ILE A 216 -12.06 -3.91 -17.16
C ILE A 216 -13.32 -3.08 -16.91
N ALA A 217 -13.38 -1.84 -17.44
CA ALA A 217 -14.57 -0.99 -17.32
C ALA A 217 -15.84 -1.66 -17.89
N LYS A 218 -15.71 -2.39 -19.01
CA LYS A 218 -16.82 -3.19 -19.58
C LYS A 218 -17.24 -4.37 -18.70
N LEU A 219 -16.34 -4.93 -17.90
CA LEU A 219 -16.69 -5.97 -16.91
C LEU A 219 -17.44 -5.35 -15.72
N CYS A 220 -17.01 -4.18 -15.24
CA CYS A 220 -17.67 -3.46 -14.15
C CYS A 220 -19.07 -2.94 -14.50
N ALA A 221 -19.36 -2.74 -15.79
CA ALA A 221 -20.66 -2.25 -16.27
C ALA A 221 -21.71 -3.36 -16.47
N LYS A 222 -21.36 -4.62 -16.22
CA LYS A 222 -22.28 -5.76 -16.26
C LYS A 222 -22.82 -6.04 -14.86
#